data_AF-A0AAU5FB75-F1
#
_entry.id   AF-A0AAU5FB75-F1
#
_cell.length_a   1.000
_cell.length_b   1.000
_cell.length_c   1.000
_cell.angle_alpha   90.00
_cell.angle_beta   90.00
_cell.angle_gamma   90.00
#
_symmetry.space_group_name_H-M   'P 1'
#
loop_
_entity.id
_entity.type
_entity.pdbx_description
1 polymer ?
#
loop_
_entity_poly.entity_id
_entity_poly.type
_entity_poly.pdbx_seq_one_letter_code
_entity_poly.pdbx_strand_id
1 'polypeptide(L)' 'MSTTAHLPGSVLPDAEAANEAIRELVDSADPDGGWPSEEYERLLTLWAAATTADLGEAA' A
#
# COMPACT_ATOMS: atom_id res chain seq x y z
N MET A 1 11.65 23.79 3.51
CA MET A 1 10.76 22.62 3.49
C MET A 1 11.20 21.78 2.32
N SER A 2 11.99 20.74 2.58
CA SER A 2 12.55 19.89 1.53
C SER A 2 11.51 18.86 1.16
N THR A 3 10.78 19.10 0.07
CA THR A 3 9.97 18.07 -0.58
C THR A 3 10.95 17.10 -1.22
N THR A 4 11.13 15.94 -0.61
CA THR A 4 11.81 14.82 -1.25
C THR A 4 10.97 14.45 -2.46
N ALA A 5 11.44 14.81 -3.65
CA ALA A 5 10.79 14.45 -4.90
C ALA A 5 10.84 12.92 -5.02
N HIS A 6 9.68 12.27 -4.87
CA HIS A 6 9.47 10.88 -5.20
C HIS A 6 9.87 10.70 -6.68
N LEU A 7 10.99 10.02 -6.92
CA LEU A 7 11.53 9.79 -8.27
C LEU A 7 10.61 8.80 -9.00
N PRO A 8 9.96 9.18 -10.12
CA PRO A 8 9.15 8.25 -10.89
C PRO A 8 10.07 7.33 -11.68
N GLY A 9 10.45 6.19 -11.10
CA GLY A 9 11.36 5.27 -11.79
C GLY A 9 11.64 3.93 -11.13
N SER A 10 11.04 3.60 -9.99
CA SER A 10 11.22 2.27 -9.41
C SER A 10 10.05 1.38 -9.79
N VAL A 11 10.34 0.28 -10.48
CA VAL A 11 9.41 -0.84 -10.79
C VAL A 11 9.16 -1.70 -9.54
N LEU A 12 9.33 -1.11 -8.36
CA LEU A 12 9.03 -1.74 -7.08
C LEU A 12 7.53 -1.60 -6.80
N PRO A 13 6.92 -2.58 -6.11
CA PRO A 13 5.58 -2.37 -5.58
C PRO A 13 5.62 -1.12 -4.69
N ASP A 14 4.73 -0.17 -4.96
CA ASP A 14 4.72 1.12 -4.28
C ASP A 14 3.92 1.01 -2.98
N ALA A 15 4.61 1.19 -1.85
CA ALA A 15 4.00 1.07 -0.53
C ALA A 15 2.94 2.16 -0.30
N GLU A 16 3.11 3.36 -0.88
CA GLU A 16 2.14 4.44 -0.76
C GLU A 16 0.86 4.08 -1.53
N ALA A 17 0.99 3.62 -2.78
CA ALA A 17 -0.15 3.18 -3.58
C ALA A 17 -0.93 2.01 -2.94
N ALA A 18 -0.23 1.01 -2.38
CA ALA A 18 -0.87 -0.08 -1.66
C ALA A 18 -1.63 0.42 -0.42
N ASN A 19 -1.07 1.39 0.31
CA ASN A 19 -1.73 2.01 1.46
C ASN A 19 -2.94 2.85 1.07
N GLU A 20 -2.89 3.57 -0.05
CA GLU A 20 -4.04 4.32 -0.56
C GLU A 20 -5.19 3.38 -0.92
N ALA A 21 -4.92 2.29 -1.63
CA ALA A 21 -5.92 1.29 -1.95
C ALA A 21 -6.52 0.63 -0.69
N ILE A 22 -5.72 0.38 0.36
CA ILE A 22 -6.22 -0.11 1.65
C ILE A 22 -7.20 0.90 2.27
N ARG A 23 -6.87 2.19 2.25
CA ARG A 23 -7.75 3.24 2.81
C ARG A 23 -9.06 3.35 2.03
N GLU A 24 -9.00 3.30 0.70
CA GLU A 24 -10.19 3.30 -0.16
C GLU A 24 -11.07 2.07 0.09
N LEU A 25 -10.47 0.89 0.28
CA LEU A 25 -11.20 -0.33 0.60
C LEU A 25 -11.89 -0.22 1.96
N VAL A 26 -11.21 0.30 2.98
CA VAL A 26 -11.80 0.51 4.31
C VAL A 26 -12.94 1.53 4.26
N ASP A 27 -12.77 2.63 3.53
CA ASP A 27 -13.76 3.71 3.43
C ASP A 27 -15.01 3.30 2.62
N SER A 28 -14.82 2.46 1.60
CA SER A 28 -15.90 1.95 0.74
C SER A 28 -16.56 0.67 1.26
N ALA A 29 -16.02 0.04 2.30
CA ALA A 29 -16.57 -1.20 2.85
C ALA A 29 -17.97 -0.94 3.43
N ASP A 30 -18.96 -1.62 2.85
CA ASP A 30 -20.33 -1.55 3.32
C ASP A 30 -20.48 -2.29 4.67
N PRO A 31 -21.03 -1.64 5.72
CA PRO A 31 -21.14 -2.23 7.05
C PRO A 31 -22.11 -3.42 7.10
N ASP A 32 -23.05 -3.52 6.15
CA ASP A 32 -24.03 -4.60 6.05
C ASP A 32 -23.64 -5.67 5.01
N GLY A 33 -22.80 -5.31 4.03
CA GLY A 33 -22.30 -6.16 2.95
C GLY A 33 -21.14 -7.07 3.33
N GLY A 34 -20.57 -6.87 4.52
CA GLY A 34 -19.48 -7.67 5.05
C GLY A 34 -18.10 -7.22 4.60
N TRP A 35 -17.09 -7.60 5.38
CA TRP A 35 -15.71 -7.15 5.17
C TRP A 35 -15.03 -7.89 4.01
N PRO A 36 -14.51 -7.19 2.97
CA PRO A 36 -13.79 -7.80 1.84
C PRO A 36 -12.39 -8.27 2.26
N SER A 37 -12.36 -9.36 3.03
CA SER A 37 -11.17 -9.87 3.71
C SER A 37 -10.08 -10.30 2.72
N GLU A 38 -10.43 -11.02 1.66
CA GLU A 38 -9.47 -11.50 0.65
C GLU A 38 -8.73 -10.36 -0.04
N GLU A 39 -9.46 -9.30 -0.43
CA GLU A 39 -8.86 -8.14 -1.08
C GLU A 39 -8.00 -7.33 -0.11
N TYR A 40 -8.46 -7.16 1.13
CA TYR A 40 -7.66 -6.52 2.18
C TYR A 40 -6.36 -7.27 2.47
N GLU A 41 -6.39 -8.60 2.58
CA GLU A 41 -5.21 -9.44 2.80
C GLU A 41 -4.22 -9.38 1.63
N ARG A 42 -4.74 -9.33 0.39
CA ARG A 42 -3.89 -9.12 -0.80
C ARG A 42 -3.19 -7.77 -0.77
N LEU A 43 -3.91 -6.70 -0.45
CA LEU A 43 -3.33 -5.36 -0.34
C LEU A 43 -2.30 -5.27 0.80
N LEU A 44 -2.56 -5.90 1.95
CA LEU A 44 -1.58 -5.99 3.05
C LEU A 44 -0.31 -6.73 2.63
N THR A 45 -0.44 -7.81 1.86
CA THR A 45 0.71 -8.56 1.34
C THR A 45 1.55 -7.70 0.39
N LEU A 46 0.90 -6.96 -0.50
CA LEU A 46 1.57 -6.03 -1.43
C LEU A 46 2.29 -4.91 -0.67
N TRP A 47 1.63 -4.31 0.32
CA TRP A 47 2.20 -3.27 1.16
C TRP A 47 3.41 -3.77 1.97
N ALA A 48 3.30 -4.97 2.57
CA ALA A 48 4.40 -5.57 3.33
C ALA A 48 5.61 -5.88 2.45
N ALA A 49 5.39 -6.41 1.23
CA ALA A 49 6.46 -6.66 0.27
C ALA A 49 7.17 -5.36 -0.15
N ALA A 50 6.39 -4.32 -0.44
CA ALA A 50 6.91 -2.98 -0.78
C ALA A 50 7.73 -2.36 0.35
N THR A 51 7.18 -2.38 1.57
CA THR A 51 7.83 -1.80 2.76
C THR A 51 9.13 -2.54 3.12
N THR A 52 9.15 -3.87 2.94
CA THR A 52 10.36 -4.68 3.18
C THR A 52 11.43 -4.38 2.14
N ALA A 53 11.05 -4.18 0.87
CA ALA A 53 11.99 -3.79 -0.18
C ALA A 53 12.58 -2.39 0.08
N ASP A 54 11.76 -1.40 0.45
CA ASP A 54 12.22 -0.05 0.81
C ASP A 54 13.21 -0.06 1.98
N LEU A 55 12.92 -0.84 3.02
CA LEU A 55 13.81 -0.98 4.18
C LEU A 55 15.15 -1.66 3.80
N GLY A 56 15.13 -2.58 2.84
CA GLY A 56 16.33 -3.28 2.35
C GLY A 56 17.24 -2.38 1.51
N GLU A 57 16.68 -1.46 0.73
CA GLU A 57 17.44 -0.47 -0.04
C GLU A 57 18.03 0.66 0.84
N ALA A 58 17.47 0.87 2.03
CA ALA A 58 17.91 1.88 2.99
C ALA A 58 19.05 1.44 3.95
N ALA A 59 19.46 0.16 3.91
CA ALA A 59 20.43 -0.46 4.83
C ALA A 59 21.85 -0.54 4.23
#